data_AF-C4ZCF0-F1
#
_entry.id   AF-C4ZCF0-F1
#
_cell.length_a   1.000
_cell.length_b   1.000
_cell.length_c   1.000
_cell.angle_alpha   90.00
_cell.angle_beta   90.00
_cell.angle_gamma   90.00
#
_symmetry.space_group_name_H-M   'P 1'
#
loop_
_entity.id
_entity.type
_entity.pdbx_description
1 polymer ?
#
loop_
_entity_poly.entity_id
_entity_poly.type
_entity_poly.pdbx_seq_one_letter_code
_entity_poly.pdbx_strand_id
1 'polypeptide(L)'
;MDSDSYSKQQLDDLFMDMIAYYDGDPKRIQHFTKVHSYARLIGIGEELDDASLFILEAAAYTHDIGIRVAEEKYGRCDGKLQEQEGPIIAQKMLSQLGFENYIVERICFLIGHHHTYDNIDGLDYQILVEADFLVNLYEDDAGNRAIDKAYKRIFKTETGKKIFRLMFGYEEED
;
A
#
# COMPACT_ATOMS: atom_id res chain seq x y z
N MET A 1 17.00 21.80 12.45
CA MET A 1 16.66 20.68 11.54
C MET A 1 15.19 20.85 11.33
N ASP A 2 14.86 21.50 10.23
CA ASP A 2 13.55 22.11 10.01
C ASP A 2 12.51 21.03 9.73
N SER A 3 11.32 21.24 10.30
CA SER A 3 10.14 20.38 10.24
C SER A 3 9.46 20.30 8.85
N ASP A 4 10.21 20.58 7.78
CA ASP A 4 9.69 20.75 6.41
C ASP A 4 10.16 19.66 5.42
N SER A 5 10.76 18.56 5.91
CA SER A 5 11.33 17.54 5.02
C SER A 5 10.31 16.60 4.34
N TYR A 6 9.05 16.58 4.81
CA TYR A 6 7.98 15.74 4.26
C TYR A 6 6.76 16.59 3.93
N SER A 7 6.59 16.91 2.66
CA SER A 7 5.53 17.83 2.23
C SER A 7 4.24 17.09 1.89
N LYS A 8 3.13 17.49 2.52
CA LYS A 8 1.78 17.08 2.09
C LYS A 8 1.55 17.36 0.60
N GLN A 9 2.12 18.44 0.08
CA GLN A 9 2.04 18.76 -1.34
C GLN A 9 2.68 17.68 -2.21
N GLN A 10 3.80 17.08 -1.80
CA GLN A 10 4.43 16.00 -2.58
C GLN A 10 3.58 14.74 -2.62
N LEU A 11 2.84 14.44 -1.54
CA LEU A 11 1.86 13.33 -1.55
C LEU A 11 0.65 13.65 -2.43
N ASP A 12 0.16 14.89 -2.41
CA ASP A 12 -0.94 15.32 -3.28
C ASP A 12 -0.52 15.28 -4.77
N ASP A 13 0.69 15.71 -5.08
CA ASP A 13 1.26 15.65 -6.43
C ASP A 13 1.45 14.18 -6.88
N LEU A 14 1.98 13.32 -6.00
CA LEU A 14 2.10 11.88 -6.26
C LEU A 14 0.73 11.22 -6.49
N PHE A 15 -0.27 11.60 -5.70
CA PHE A 15 -1.62 11.09 -5.86
C PHE A 15 -2.19 11.47 -7.24
N MET A 16 -2.01 12.73 -7.66
CA MET A 16 -2.44 13.18 -8.98
C MET A 16 -1.67 12.47 -10.12
N ASP A 17 -0.37 12.23 -9.96
CA ASP A 17 0.43 11.47 -10.93
C ASP A 17 -0.02 10.01 -11.03
N MET A 18 -0.41 9.37 -9.93
CA MET A 18 -0.98 8.02 -9.93
C MET A 18 -2.38 7.97 -10.55
N ILE A 19 -3.21 8.99 -10.35
CA ILE A 19 -4.49 9.12 -11.06
C ILE A 19 -4.24 9.24 -12.58
N ALA A 20 -3.29 10.08 -12.99
CA ALA A 20 -2.94 10.25 -14.39
C ALA A 20 -2.32 8.97 -15.00
N TYR A 21 -1.54 8.22 -14.21
CA TYR A 21 -0.96 6.94 -14.63
C TYR A 21 -2.03 5.90 -14.94
N TYR A 22 -3.11 5.88 -14.14
CA TYR A 22 -4.27 5.01 -14.29
C TYR A 22 -5.45 5.69 -14.98
N ASP A 23 -5.19 6.66 -15.86
CA ASP A 23 -6.24 7.35 -16.64
C ASP A 23 -7.19 6.35 -17.31
N GLY A 24 -8.49 6.58 -17.13
CA GLY A 24 -9.55 5.69 -17.62
C GLY A 24 -9.78 4.40 -16.81
N ASP A 25 -9.06 4.17 -15.70
CA ASP A 25 -9.22 2.99 -14.84
C ASP A 25 -9.75 3.35 -13.44
N PRO A 26 -11.07 3.59 -13.30
CA PRO A 26 -11.65 3.99 -12.04
C PRO A 26 -11.54 2.90 -10.96
N LYS A 27 -11.43 1.61 -11.33
CA LYS A 27 -11.28 0.53 -10.36
C LYS A 27 -9.94 0.68 -9.63
N ARG A 28 -8.84 0.81 -10.38
CA ARG A 28 -7.50 0.96 -9.79
C ARG A 28 -7.34 2.25 -9.03
N ILE A 29 -7.88 3.36 -9.55
CA ILE A 29 -7.86 4.65 -8.86
C ILE A 29 -8.55 4.56 -7.50
N GLN A 30 -9.73 3.94 -7.44
CA GLN A 30 -10.46 3.76 -6.18
C GLN A 30 -9.76 2.79 -5.23
N HIS A 31 -9.15 1.74 -5.77
CA HIS A 31 -8.43 0.75 -4.98
C HIS A 31 -7.31 1.41 -4.17
N PHE A 32 -6.31 2.02 -4.84
CA PHE A 32 -5.17 2.58 -4.13
C PHE A 32 -5.56 3.79 -3.26
N THR A 33 -6.62 4.54 -3.60
CA THR A 33 -7.14 5.64 -2.76
C THR A 33 -7.63 5.12 -1.41
N LYS A 34 -8.34 3.98 -1.41
CA LYS A 34 -8.79 3.33 -0.17
C LYS A 34 -7.61 2.74 0.61
N VAL A 35 -6.69 2.07 -0.08
CA VAL A 35 -5.48 1.50 0.55
C VAL A 35 -4.68 2.60 1.26
N HIS A 36 -4.42 3.72 0.60
CA HIS A 36 -3.77 4.89 1.21
C HIS A 36 -4.50 5.36 2.48
N SER A 37 -5.82 5.56 2.39
CA SER A 37 -6.60 6.05 3.52
C SER A 37 -6.50 5.14 4.75
N TYR A 38 -6.54 3.81 4.54
CA TYR A 38 -6.36 2.85 5.63
C TYR A 38 -4.91 2.78 6.11
N ALA A 39 -3.94 2.72 5.22
CA ALA A 39 -2.52 2.68 5.57
C ALA A 39 -2.14 3.89 6.44
N ARG A 40 -2.59 5.08 6.06
CA ARG A 40 -2.38 6.31 6.82
C ARG A 40 -3.01 6.24 8.22
N LEU A 41 -4.26 5.78 8.31
CA LEU A 41 -4.97 5.67 9.59
C LEU A 41 -4.29 4.66 10.52
N ILE A 42 -3.87 3.51 9.98
CA ILE A 42 -3.15 2.49 10.74
C ILE A 42 -1.78 3.04 11.17
N GLY A 43 -1.02 3.66 10.25
CA GLY A 43 0.28 4.27 10.55
C GLY A 43 0.26 5.26 11.70
N ILE A 44 -0.76 6.11 11.77
CA ILE A 44 -0.95 7.03 12.90
C ILE A 44 -1.34 6.29 14.18
N GLY A 45 -2.21 5.28 14.08
CA GLY A 45 -2.64 4.49 15.23
C GLY A 45 -1.50 3.65 15.84
N GLU A 46 -0.52 3.26 15.03
CA GLU A 46 0.68 2.55 15.45
C GLU A 46 1.87 3.51 15.73
N GLU A 47 1.63 4.82 15.78
CA GLU A 47 2.61 5.84 16.16
C GLU A 47 3.89 5.85 15.29
N LEU A 48 3.76 5.62 13.98
CA LEU A 48 4.87 5.81 13.04
C LEU A 48 5.41 7.24 13.13
N ASP A 49 6.73 7.39 13.05
CA ASP A 49 7.37 8.69 12.90
C ASP A 49 7.03 9.32 11.53
N ASP A 50 7.20 10.64 11.42
CA ASP A 50 6.81 11.40 10.23
C ASP A 50 7.45 10.87 8.93
N ALA A 51 8.69 10.37 8.99
CA ALA A 51 9.38 9.84 7.83
C ALA A 51 8.79 8.50 7.40
N SER A 52 8.61 7.58 8.35
CA SER A 52 8.01 6.27 8.11
C SER A 52 6.57 6.39 7.62
N LEU A 53 5.79 7.33 8.17
CA LEU A 53 4.43 7.61 7.71
C LEU A 53 4.41 8.17 6.28
N PHE A 54 5.29 9.11 5.94
CA PHE A 54 5.40 9.65 4.58
C PHE A 54 5.77 8.57 3.56
N ILE A 55 6.74 7.70 3.89
CA ILE A 55 7.13 6.54 3.09
C ILE A 55 5.93 5.60 2.88
N LEU A 56 5.21 5.27 3.95
CA LEU A 56 4.05 4.40 3.90
C LEU A 56 2.93 4.98 3.02
N GLU A 57 2.60 6.26 3.18
CA GLU A 57 1.58 6.93 2.38
C GLU A 57 1.94 6.91 0.89
N ALA A 58 3.19 7.23 0.55
CA ALA A 58 3.66 7.19 -0.83
C ALA A 58 3.69 5.77 -1.41
N ALA A 59 4.11 4.78 -0.62
CA ALA A 59 4.08 3.37 -1.00
C ALA A 59 2.64 2.88 -1.22
N ALA A 60 1.68 3.29 -0.38
CA ALA A 60 0.28 2.92 -0.54
C ALA A 60 -0.34 3.46 -1.83
N TYR A 61 0.01 4.68 -2.25
CA TYR A 61 -0.41 5.20 -3.57
C TYR A 61 0.18 4.39 -4.74
N THR A 62 1.40 3.85 -4.57
CA THR A 62 2.20 3.31 -5.67
C THR A 62 2.36 1.78 -5.67
N HIS A 63 1.85 1.06 -4.66
CA HIS A 63 2.08 -0.39 -4.48
C HIS A 63 1.74 -1.20 -5.73
N ASP A 64 0.61 -0.89 -6.35
CA ASP A 64 0.09 -1.58 -7.53
C ASP A 64 0.60 -1.02 -8.87
N ILE A 65 1.53 -0.05 -8.89
CA ILE A 65 1.97 0.64 -10.12
C ILE A 65 2.53 -0.33 -11.18
N GLY A 66 2.99 -1.52 -10.77
CA GLY A 66 3.49 -2.56 -11.67
C GLY A 66 2.42 -3.23 -12.54
N ILE A 67 1.13 -3.12 -12.19
CA ILE A 67 0.04 -3.83 -12.90
C ILE A 67 0.01 -3.50 -14.39
N ARG A 68 0.03 -2.22 -14.76
CA ARG A 68 -0.09 -1.80 -16.16
C ARG A 68 1.05 -2.36 -17.02
N VAL A 69 2.28 -2.30 -16.52
CA VAL A 69 3.45 -2.86 -17.23
C VAL A 69 3.37 -4.38 -17.31
N ALA A 70 2.90 -5.05 -16.25
CA ALA A 70 2.72 -6.49 -16.25
C ALA A 70 1.68 -6.94 -17.29
N GLU A 71 0.55 -6.25 -17.40
CA GLU A 71 -0.48 -6.50 -18.41
C GLU A 71 0.04 -6.26 -19.83
N GLU A 72 0.72 -5.13 -20.06
CA GLU A 72 1.28 -4.77 -21.37
C GLU A 72 2.33 -5.79 -21.85
N LYS A 73 3.19 -6.30 -20.95
CA LYS A 73 4.28 -7.22 -21.31
C LYS A 73 3.86 -8.70 -21.33
N TYR A 74 2.99 -9.11 -20.41
CA TYR A 74 2.72 -10.53 -20.15
C TYR A 74 1.26 -10.93 -20.32
N GLY A 75 0.33 -9.98 -20.50
CA GLY A 75 -1.11 -10.24 -20.58
C GLY A 75 -1.74 -10.71 -19.27
N ARG A 76 -1.03 -10.56 -18.14
CA ARG A 76 -1.47 -10.89 -16.78
C ARG A 76 -0.71 -10.03 -15.76
N CYS A 77 -1.22 -9.94 -14.54
CA CYS A 77 -0.66 -9.10 -13.48
C CYS A 77 -0.71 -9.75 -12.09
N ASP A 78 -0.32 -11.01 -11.94
CA ASP A 78 -0.17 -11.62 -10.61
C ASP A 78 0.88 -10.89 -9.76
N GLY A 79 0.78 -11.03 -8.43
CA GLY A 79 1.60 -10.28 -7.46
C GLY A 79 3.10 -10.31 -7.75
N LYS A 80 3.65 -11.45 -8.18
CA LYS A 80 5.07 -11.56 -8.55
C LYS A 80 5.47 -10.65 -9.71
N LEU A 81 4.59 -10.48 -10.70
CA LEU A 81 4.86 -9.56 -11.82
C LEU A 81 4.71 -8.11 -11.39
N GLN A 82 3.76 -7.80 -10.50
CA GLN A 82 3.60 -6.46 -9.96
C GLN A 82 4.84 -6.05 -9.15
N GLU A 83 5.30 -6.93 -8.25
CA GLU A 83 6.54 -6.76 -7.47
C GLU A 83 7.79 -6.63 -8.37
N GLN A 84 7.84 -7.36 -9.48
CA GLN A 84 8.95 -7.29 -10.43
C GLN A 84 8.98 -5.98 -11.22
N GLU A 85 7.82 -5.54 -11.74
CA GLU A 85 7.75 -4.42 -12.68
C GLU A 85 7.49 -3.08 -11.98
N GLY A 86 6.91 -3.08 -10.78
CA GLY A 86 6.52 -1.89 -10.03
C GLY A 86 7.69 -0.99 -9.61
N PRO A 87 8.75 -1.51 -8.97
CA PRO A 87 9.81 -0.69 -8.38
C PRO A 87 10.46 0.28 -9.36
N ILE A 88 10.75 -0.14 -10.60
CA ILE A 88 11.40 0.72 -11.60
C ILE A 88 10.49 1.87 -12.08
N ILE A 89 9.17 1.64 -12.12
CA ILE A 89 8.20 2.67 -12.50
C ILE A 89 8.01 3.66 -11.36
N ALA A 90 7.88 3.17 -10.13
CA ALA A 90 7.80 4.00 -8.94
C ALA A 90 9.05 4.87 -8.76
N GLN A 91 10.24 4.28 -8.90
CA GLN A 91 11.51 5.01 -8.81
C GLN A 91 11.53 6.21 -9.74
N LYS A 92 11.13 6.01 -11.01
CA LYS A 92 11.09 7.09 -12.00
C LYS A 92 10.14 8.20 -11.58
N MET A 93 8.91 7.87 -11.18
CA MET A 93 7.89 8.85 -10.79
C MET A 93 8.31 9.63 -9.54
N LEU A 94 8.74 8.93 -8.49
CA LEU A 94 9.14 9.53 -7.21
C LEU A 94 10.37 10.44 -7.38
N SER A 95 11.37 10.02 -8.18
CA SER A 95 12.53 10.86 -8.46
C SER A 95 12.17 12.12 -9.26
N GLN A 96 11.18 12.07 -10.16
CA GLN A 96 10.69 13.25 -10.89
C GLN A 96 9.99 14.26 -9.97
N LEU A 97 9.33 13.77 -8.92
CA LEU A 97 8.70 14.58 -7.87
C LEU A 97 9.69 15.03 -6.78
N GLY A 98 10.98 14.73 -6.93
CA GLY A 98 12.04 15.19 -6.03
C GLY A 98 12.09 14.48 -4.67
N PHE A 99 11.57 13.25 -4.58
CA PHE A 99 11.72 12.44 -3.37
C PHE A 99 13.20 12.11 -3.13
N GLU A 100 13.63 12.14 -1.87
CA GLU A 100 15.00 11.81 -1.50
C GLU A 100 15.32 10.33 -1.75
N ASN A 101 16.55 10.02 -2.18
CA ASN A 101 16.92 8.67 -2.62
C ASN A 101 16.63 7.58 -1.58
N TYR A 102 16.89 7.83 -0.29
CA TYR A 102 16.63 6.81 0.75
C TYR A 102 15.13 6.53 0.94
N ILE A 103 14.27 7.54 0.73
CA ILE A 103 12.81 7.41 0.74
C ILE A 103 12.39 6.57 -0.47
N VAL A 104 12.91 6.92 -1.66
CA VAL A 104 12.62 6.20 -2.91
C VAL A 104 13.03 4.73 -2.80
N GLU A 105 14.21 4.45 -2.25
CA GLU A 105 14.71 3.08 -2.04
C GLU A 105 13.77 2.27 -1.13
N ARG A 106 13.31 2.86 -0.02
CA ARG A 106 12.37 2.17 0.88
C ARG A 106 11.01 1.96 0.22
N ILE A 107 10.46 2.96 -0.47
CA ILE A 107 9.20 2.80 -1.21
C ILE A 107 9.32 1.69 -2.27
N CYS A 108 10.40 1.69 -3.06
CA CYS A 108 10.64 0.66 -4.06
C CYS A 108 10.79 -0.74 -3.44
N PHE A 109 11.41 -0.84 -2.25
CA PHE A 109 11.45 -2.07 -1.49
C PHE A 109 10.04 -2.53 -1.10
N LEU A 110 9.20 -1.66 -0.55
CA LEU A 110 7.82 -2.00 -0.18
C LEU A 110 7.00 -2.48 -1.38
N ILE A 111 7.08 -1.77 -2.51
CA ILE A 111 6.43 -2.15 -3.77
C ILE A 111 6.94 -3.51 -4.27
N GLY A 112 8.24 -3.75 -4.18
CA GLY A 112 8.87 -5.00 -4.64
C GLY A 112 8.55 -6.22 -3.78
N HIS A 113 7.85 -6.06 -2.65
CA HIS A 113 7.57 -7.15 -1.73
C HIS A 113 6.11 -7.21 -1.25
N HIS A 114 5.22 -6.27 -1.59
CA HIS A 114 3.88 -6.20 -0.98
C HIS A 114 2.98 -7.44 -1.16
N HIS A 115 3.32 -8.42 -2.02
CA HIS A 115 2.64 -9.73 -2.13
C HIS A 115 3.43 -10.88 -1.44
N THR A 116 4.49 -10.58 -0.70
CA THR A 116 5.41 -11.51 -0.03
C THR A 116 5.23 -11.50 1.49
N TYR A 117 4.23 -12.20 2.00
CA TYR A 117 3.78 -12.04 3.40
C TYR A 117 4.65 -12.73 4.47
N ASP A 118 5.70 -13.46 4.08
CA ASP A 118 6.67 -14.03 5.01
C ASP A 118 7.84 -13.07 5.23
N ASN A 119 8.37 -13.04 6.46
CA ASN A 119 9.53 -12.20 6.82
C ASN A 119 9.32 -10.69 6.57
N ILE A 120 8.14 -10.17 6.94
CA ILE A 120 7.84 -8.73 6.87
C ILE A 120 8.90 -7.93 7.63
N ASP A 121 9.65 -7.13 6.88
CA ASP A 121 10.69 -6.23 7.37
C ASP A 121 10.10 -4.83 7.58
N GLY A 122 9.84 -4.45 8.83
CA GLY A 122 9.36 -3.12 9.22
C GLY A 122 7.85 -3.00 9.39
N LEU A 123 7.45 -2.01 10.20
CA LEU A 123 6.05 -1.75 10.54
C LEU A 123 5.28 -1.09 9.39
N ASP A 124 5.91 -0.19 8.64
CA ASP A 124 5.40 0.34 7.37
C ASP A 124 5.02 -0.78 6.39
N TYR A 125 5.85 -1.81 6.27
CA TYR A 125 5.57 -2.95 5.42
C TYR A 125 4.36 -3.75 5.92
N GLN A 126 4.31 -4.08 7.21
CA GLN A 126 3.15 -4.75 7.81
C GLN A 126 1.85 -3.97 7.56
N ILE A 127 1.90 -2.64 7.69
CA ILE A 127 0.72 -1.79 7.52
C ILE A 127 0.29 -1.71 6.07
N LEU A 128 1.23 -1.62 5.11
CA LEU A 128 0.90 -1.61 3.69
C LEU A 128 0.14 -2.88 3.30
N VAL A 129 0.64 -4.04 3.73
CA VAL A 129 -0.01 -5.34 3.50
C VAL A 129 -1.39 -5.37 4.15
N GLU A 130 -1.53 -4.96 5.41
CA GLU A 130 -2.83 -4.96 6.09
C GLU A 130 -3.85 -4.04 5.42
N ALA A 131 -3.44 -2.85 4.99
CA ALA A 131 -4.30 -1.90 4.31
C ALA A 131 -4.78 -2.42 2.95
N ASP A 132 -3.89 -3.05 2.18
CA ASP A 132 -4.25 -3.70 0.91
C ASP A 132 -5.24 -4.86 1.14
N PHE A 133 -4.98 -5.72 2.13
CA PHE A 133 -5.90 -6.81 2.49
C PHE A 133 -7.30 -6.31 2.90
N LEU A 134 -7.41 -5.21 3.64
CA LEU A 134 -8.73 -4.63 3.99
C LEU A 134 -9.55 -4.30 2.74
N VAL A 135 -8.91 -3.72 1.73
CA VAL A 135 -9.59 -3.30 0.49
C VAL A 135 -9.88 -4.52 -0.39
N ASN A 136 -8.91 -5.41 -0.59
CA ASN A 136 -9.07 -6.61 -1.42
C ASN A 136 -10.18 -7.52 -0.92
N LEU A 137 -10.26 -7.77 0.40
CA LEU A 137 -11.32 -8.60 0.97
C LEU A 137 -12.72 -8.05 0.69
N TYR A 138 -12.88 -6.73 0.67
CA TYR A 138 -14.15 -6.09 0.33
C TYR A 138 -14.41 -6.09 -1.18
N GLU A 139 -13.44 -5.70 -1.99
CA GLU A 139 -13.61 -5.59 -3.46
C GLU A 139 -13.81 -6.93 -4.14
N ASP A 140 -13.22 -7.99 -3.60
CA ASP A 140 -13.34 -9.36 -4.13
C ASP A 140 -14.55 -10.12 -3.57
N ASP A 141 -15.39 -9.48 -2.74
CA ASP A 141 -16.53 -10.12 -2.05
C ASP A 141 -16.09 -11.41 -1.32
N ALA A 142 -15.02 -11.30 -0.53
CA ALA A 142 -14.36 -12.44 0.07
C ALA A 142 -15.26 -13.14 1.10
N GLY A 143 -15.42 -14.46 0.97
CA GLY A 143 -16.22 -15.24 1.92
C GLY A 143 -15.58 -15.37 3.31
N ASN A 144 -16.39 -15.72 4.32
CA ASN A 144 -15.99 -15.81 5.74
C ASN A 144 -14.68 -16.58 6.00
N ARG A 145 -14.41 -17.65 5.24
CA ARG A 145 -13.17 -18.44 5.38
C ARG A 145 -11.92 -17.64 4.97
N ALA A 146 -12.02 -16.80 3.95
CA ALA A 146 -10.91 -15.95 3.51
C ALA A 146 -10.68 -14.83 4.53
N ILE A 147 -11.77 -14.22 5.03
CA ILE A 147 -11.75 -13.21 6.11
C ILE A 147 -11.06 -13.77 7.36
N ASP A 148 -11.48 -14.93 7.87
CA ASP A 148 -10.86 -15.58 9.05
C ASP A 148 -9.37 -15.84 8.86
N LYS A 149 -9.00 -16.40 7.70
CA LYS A 149 -7.60 -16.69 7.39
C LYS A 149 -6.76 -15.41 7.30
N ALA A 150 -7.30 -14.34 6.70
CA ALA A 150 -6.61 -13.07 6.60
C ALA A 150 -6.37 -12.48 7.99
N TYR A 151 -7.40 -12.37 8.84
CA TYR A 151 -7.26 -11.86 10.20
C TYR A 151 -6.16 -12.60 10.99
N LYS A 152 -6.23 -13.94 11.01
CA LYS A 152 -5.29 -14.76 11.80
C LYS A 152 -3.86 -14.73 11.29
N ARG A 153 -3.64 -14.62 9.98
CA ARG A 153 -2.31 -14.78 9.37
C ARG A 153 -1.64 -13.45 9.06
N ILE A 154 -2.40 -12.50 8.54
CA ILE A 154 -1.89 -11.24 8.00
C ILE A 154 -1.91 -10.14 9.06
N PHE A 155 -3.03 -9.94 9.74
CA PHE A 155 -3.20 -8.78 10.63
C PHE A 155 -2.43 -8.95 11.94
N LYS A 156 -1.49 -8.03 12.18
CA LYS A 156 -0.64 -7.94 13.36
C LYS A 156 -0.82 -6.64 14.12
N THR A 157 -1.03 -5.52 13.42
CA THR A 157 -1.19 -4.22 14.09
C THR A 157 -2.50 -4.13 14.88
N GLU A 158 -2.49 -3.41 15.99
CA GLU A 158 -3.68 -3.29 16.83
C GLU A 158 -4.75 -2.43 16.14
N THR A 159 -4.32 -1.37 15.45
CA THR A 159 -5.19 -0.50 14.67
C THR A 159 -5.77 -1.22 13.45
N GLY A 160 -4.96 -1.98 12.71
CA GLY A 160 -5.41 -2.78 11.58
C GLY A 160 -6.42 -3.84 12.00
N LYS A 161 -6.16 -4.59 13.08
CA LYS A 161 -7.12 -5.56 13.65
C LYS A 161 -8.41 -4.88 14.11
N LYS A 162 -8.34 -3.70 14.72
CA LYS A 162 -9.53 -2.95 15.13
C LYS A 162 -10.37 -2.55 13.92
N ILE A 163 -9.76 -2.01 12.86
CA ILE A 163 -10.46 -1.66 11.62
C ILE A 163 -11.09 -2.91 11.00
N PHE A 164 -10.34 -4.01 10.92
CA PHE A 164 -10.82 -5.27 10.38
C PHE A 164 -12.09 -5.77 11.08
N ARG A 165 -12.08 -5.82 12.42
CA ARG A 165 -13.23 -6.26 13.22
C ARG A 165 -14.46 -5.37 12.99
N LEU A 166 -14.25 -4.06 12.93
CA LEU A 166 -15.33 -3.10 12.67
C LEU A 166 -15.87 -3.20 11.23
N MET A 167 -15.00 -3.44 10.25
CA MET A 167 -15.36 -3.50 8.83
C MET A 167 -16.15 -4.77 8.49
N PHE A 168 -15.71 -5.92 9.03
CA PHE A 168 -16.26 -7.23 8.66
C PHE A 168 -17.17 -7.83 9.74
N GLY A 169 -17.40 -7.14 10.86
CA GLY A 169 -18.13 -7.70 12.00
C GLY A 169 -17.46 -8.97 12.55
N TYR A 170 -16.13 -9.04 12.48
CA TYR A 170 -15.37 -10.22 12.86
C TYR A 170 -15.22 -10.30 14.37
N GLU A 171 -15.67 -11.40 14.97
CA GLU A 171 -15.46 -11.74 16.37
C GLU A 171 -14.32 -12.76 16.47
N GLU A 172 -13.35 -12.47 17.33
CA GLU A 172 -12.25 -13.39 17.57
C GLU A 172 -12.76 -14.51 18.49
N GLU A 173 -12.82 -15.73 17.97
CA GLU A 173 -13.09 -16.92 18.79
C GLU A 173 -11.87 -17.19 19.69
N ASP A 174 -12.08 -17.14 21.01
CA ASP A 174 -11.08 -17.45 22.06
C ASP A 174 -10.51 -18.87 21.95
#